data_AF-A0A818V1E5-F1
#
_entry.id   AF-A0A818V1E5-F1
#
_cell.length_a   1.000
_cell.length_b   1.000
_cell.length_c   1.000
_cell.angle_alpha   90.00
_cell.angle_beta   90.00
_cell.angle_gamma   90.00
#
_symmetry.space_group_name_H-M   'P 1'
#
loop_
_entity.id
_entity.type
_entity.pdbx_description
1 polymer ?
#
loop_
_entity_poly.entity_id
_entity_poly.type
_entity_poly.pdbx_seq_one_letter_code
_entity_poly.pdbx_strand_id
1 'polypeptide(L)'
;MSSTSSSDGSCTTITAASQSTSTSISSVDTTTAINSQMTDAALNLNWTYLDGITTISMATNILGTSQWLGIGLSLDDRMGDDHVFVCQRWNDDTIQLQRFINPGGYSSPTIVTADSNYGGIFQVTRVALNNGVAHCEFTLSNFTTTIGRRRKRSISQLSQSIQYRILVVVGHLDSSNSLLQHFSVTVRTQMIQLNQSGTITASNIDGSDNEVLFLRAHGIIMMFIWMLFISTGILIARYFKQSWPERKFCGKAMWFAVHRLVMIFSAIMTLIAFAAILKYKHGTWVSQNLSREFAHSIIGVLVVGAAIIQPTMALFRCQPDHQHRFIFNYAHATVGIGAWILSIATIFLATLFSISNSVISKPWRIVVAWAVIEFVILIGFECLEIFYRKKWSPFNVKTKDKPLQINVLDNGNQATSTDNRSFPENILKERLKALLLAFHILVALGLSLMLAYNIWQTS
;
A
#
# COMPACT_ATOMS: atom_id res chain seq x y z
N MET A 1 59.20 -70.81 55.08
CA MET A 1 59.92 -71.13 53.84
C MET A 1 60.28 -69.81 53.16
N SER A 2 61.59 -69.52 53.12
CA SER A 2 62.34 -68.79 52.08
C SER A 2 61.72 -67.56 51.36
N SER A 3 62.33 -66.40 51.62
CA SER A 3 62.95 -65.42 50.67
C SER A 3 62.86 -65.73 49.16
N THR A 4 62.73 -64.80 48.20
CA THR A 4 63.56 -63.61 47.83
C THR A 4 62.88 -62.95 46.60
N SER A 5 62.60 -61.64 46.59
CA SER A 5 63.26 -60.55 45.83
C SER A 5 63.51 -60.74 44.31
N SER A 6 62.95 -59.85 43.48
CA SER A 6 63.68 -59.18 42.37
C SER A 6 62.89 -57.97 41.83
N SER A 7 63.63 -56.91 41.58
CA SER A 7 63.28 -55.54 41.25
C SER A 7 63.11 -55.25 39.75
N ASP A 8 62.66 -54.02 39.47
CA ASP A 8 63.04 -53.12 38.36
C ASP A 8 62.01 -52.81 37.26
N GLY A 9 61.88 -51.50 36.99
CA GLY A 9 61.35 -50.97 35.72
C GLY A 9 60.46 -49.73 35.82
N SER A 10 61.05 -48.58 36.15
CA SER A 10 60.44 -47.24 35.96
C SER A 10 60.29 -46.89 34.47
N CYS A 11 59.16 -46.31 34.07
CA CYS A 11 59.09 -45.39 32.90
C CYS A 11 57.94 -44.38 33.03
N THR A 12 58.29 -43.19 33.53
CA THR A 12 57.82 -41.84 33.15
C THR A 12 56.44 -41.63 32.51
N THR A 13 55.60 -40.83 33.17
CA THR A 13 54.60 -39.97 32.51
C THR A 13 54.65 -38.57 33.14
N ILE A 14 55.10 -37.58 32.38
CA ILE A 14 55.21 -36.17 32.79
C ILE A 14 54.01 -35.39 32.23
N THR A 15 53.22 -34.88 33.18
CA THR A 15 52.41 -33.64 33.25
C THR A 15 51.99 -32.88 31.98
N ALA A 16 50.68 -32.61 31.86
CA ALA A 16 50.13 -31.29 31.51
C ALA A 16 48.72 -31.13 32.13
N ALA A 17 48.43 -29.92 32.61
CA ALA A 17 47.46 -29.62 33.65
C ALA A 17 45.98 -29.54 33.22
N SER A 18 45.07 -29.85 34.14
CA SER A 18 43.68 -29.39 34.10
C SER A 18 43.34 -28.71 35.44
N GLN A 19 43.29 -27.37 35.43
CA GLN A 19 42.75 -26.57 36.54
C GLN A 19 41.23 -26.47 36.36
N SER A 20 40.46 -26.83 37.39
CA SER A 20 39.08 -26.35 37.55
C SER A 20 38.95 -25.78 38.95
N THR A 21 38.81 -24.45 39.03
CA THR A 21 38.59 -23.68 40.24
C THR A 21 37.20 -23.06 40.19
N SER A 22 36.55 -23.05 41.35
CA SER A 22 35.21 -22.56 41.64
C SER A 22 35.04 -21.06 41.41
N THR A 23 33.88 -20.61 40.91
CA THR A 23 33.41 -19.23 41.13
C THR A 23 31.90 -19.07 40.91
N SER A 24 31.26 -18.49 41.92
CA SER A 24 30.05 -17.63 41.96
C SER A 24 28.97 -17.76 40.88
N ILE A 25 27.75 -18.08 41.34
CA ILE A 25 26.48 -17.90 40.61
C ILE A 25 26.15 -16.40 40.59
N SER A 26 26.27 -15.79 39.41
CA SER A 26 25.77 -14.44 39.13
C SER A 26 24.48 -14.53 38.32
N SER A 27 23.44 -13.84 38.81
CA SER A 27 22.23 -13.46 38.09
C SER A 27 22.57 -12.85 36.73
N VAL A 28 22.07 -13.45 35.65
CA VAL A 28 22.17 -12.86 34.32
C VAL A 28 20.94 -11.97 34.11
N ASP A 29 21.15 -10.68 34.34
CA ASP A 29 20.33 -9.59 33.81
C ASP A 29 20.36 -9.65 32.27
N THR A 30 19.25 -10.01 31.65
CA THR A 30 19.05 -9.85 30.20
C THR A 30 18.42 -8.49 29.90
N THR A 31 19.12 -7.43 30.28
CA THR A 31 18.90 -6.07 29.79
C THR A 31 20.15 -5.60 29.06
N THR A 32 20.20 -5.79 27.73
CA THR A 32 20.75 -4.82 26.74
C THR A 32 20.99 -5.49 25.38
N ALA A 33 20.09 -5.24 24.43
CA ALA A 33 20.38 -5.08 23.01
C ALA A 33 19.16 -4.43 22.33
N ILE A 34 18.77 -3.23 22.78
CA ILE A 34 17.73 -2.44 22.10
C ILE A 34 18.44 -1.67 20.99
N ASN A 35 18.50 -2.28 19.81
CA ASN A 35 18.82 -1.56 18.58
C ASN A 35 17.66 -0.61 18.24
N SER A 36 18.01 0.63 17.97
CA SER A 36 17.14 1.78 17.74
C SER A 36 16.42 1.78 16.36
N GLN A 37 15.80 0.67 15.98
CA GLN A 37 14.94 0.56 14.79
C GLN A 37 13.79 -0.42 15.05
N MET A 38 12.75 0.01 15.77
CA MET A 38 11.50 -0.76 15.90
C MET A 38 10.32 0.20 16.00
N THR A 39 9.67 0.50 14.87
CA THR A 39 8.49 1.39 14.80
C THR A 39 7.20 0.68 14.42
N ASP A 40 7.12 -0.65 14.53
CA ASP A 40 5.88 -1.39 14.33
C ASP A 40 5.60 -2.33 15.50
N ALA A 41 4.31 -2.48 15.82
CA ALA A 41 3.82 -3.23 16.97
C ALA A 41 4.25 -4.70 16.92
N ALA A 42 5.38 -5.02 17.55
CA ALA A 42 5.82 -6.40 17.75
C ALA A 42 4.83 -7.11 18.67
N LEU A 43 3.81 -7.76 18.08
CA LEU A 43 2.92 -8.67 18.81
C LEU A 43 3.67 -9.97 19.06
N ASN A 44 3.74 -10.35 20.34
CA ASN A 44 4.10 -11.69 20.77
C ASN A 44 2.86 -12.32 21.40
N LEU A 45 2.37 -13.40 20.80
CA LEU A 45 1.24 -14.16 21.28
C LEU A 45 1.68 -15.60 21.55
N ASN A 46 1.64 -16.01 22.80
CA ASN A 46 2.01 -17.35 23.23
C ASN A 46 0.81 -18.00 23.90
N TRP A 47 0.63 -19.30 23.70
CA TRP A 47 -0.33 -20.05 24.48
C TRP A 47 0.24 -21.39 24.93
N THR A 48 -0.17 -21.81 26.11
CA THR A 48 0.17 -23.10 26.68
C THR A 48 -1.10 -23.83 27.07
N TYR A 49 -1.10 -25.15 26.89
CA TYR A 49 -2.21 -26.01 27.28
C TYR A 49 -1.77 -26.97 28.36
N LEU A 50 -2.44 -26.93 29.51
CA LEU A 50 -2.19 -27.83 30.63
C LEU A 50 -3.53 -28.17 31.30
N ASP A 51 -3.79 -29.47 31.51
CA ASP A 51 -4.92 -29.99 32.30
C ASP A 51 -6.30 -29.39 31.94
N GLY A 52 -6.59 -29.20 30.64
CA GLY A 52 -7.88 -28.66 30.19
C GLY A 52 -8.00 -27.15 30.26
N ILE A 53 -6.90 -26.45 30.56
CA ILE A 53 -6.81 -24.99 30.64
C ILE A 53 -5.80 -24.51 29.60
N THR A 54 -6.23 -23.55 28.77
CA THR A 54 -5.33 -22.83 27.85
C THR A 54 -5.00 -21.48 28.46
N THR A 55 -3.72 -21.21 28.73
CA THR A 55 -3.23 -19.90 29.13
C THR A 55 -2.73 -19.16 27.90
N ILE A 56 -3.25 -17.97 27.65
CA ILE A 56 -2.86 -17.12 26.53
C ILE A 56 -2.16 -15.88 27.10
N SER A 57 -0.96 -15.60 26.62
CA SER A 57 -0.17 -14.42 26.94
C SER A 57 0.04 -13.61 25.67
N MET A 58 -0.35 -12.33 25.70
CA MET A 58 -0.11 -11.41 24.61
C MET A 58 0.64 -10.18 25.09
N ALA A 59 1.66 -9.81 24.33
CA ALA A 59 2.49 -8.64 24.57
C ALA A 59 2.58 -7.81 23.29
N THR A 60 2.32 -6.51 23.38
CA THR A 60 2.41 -5.61 22.22
C THR A 60 2.86 -4.21 22.62
N ASN A 61 3.55 -3.52 21.72
CA ASN A 61 3.85 -2.10 21.88
C ASN A 61 2.57 -1.29 21.65
N ILE A 62 2.01 -0.73 22.73
CA ILE A 62 0.92 0.24 22.63
C ILE A 62 1.55 1.62 22.83
N LEU A 63 1.97 2.24 21.71
CA LEU A 63 2.76 3.48 21.74
C LEU A 63 1.92 4.74 22.09
N GLY A 64 0.58 4.67 22.06
CA GLY A 64 -0.32 5.78 22.40
C GLY A 64 -1.23 5.51 23.60
N THR A 65 -1.84 6.57 24.14
CA THR A 65 -2.97 6.48 25.09
C THR A 65 -4.29 6.25 24.31
N SER A 66 -5.31 5.67 24.95
CA SER A 66 -6.59 5.35 24.30
C SER A 66 -6.50 4.41 23.10
N GLN A 67 -5.79 3.29 23.27
CA GLN A 67 -5.61 2.27 22.23
C GLN A 67 -5.97 0.89 22.75
N TRP A 68 -6.35 0.00 21.84
CA TRP A 68 -6.67 -1.37 22.20
C TRP A 68 -6.14 -2.38 21.17
N LEU A 69 -5.73 -3.54 21.66
CA LEU A 69 -5.37 -4.73 20.89
C LEU A 69 -6.44 -5.79 21.11
N GLY A 70 -7.02 -6.30 20.03
CA GLY A 70 -7.97 -7.40 20.06
C GLY A 70 -7.41 -8.65 19.40
N ILE A 71 -7.64 -9.82 20.00
CA ILE A 71 -7.45 -11.13 19.36
C ILE A 71 -8.79 -11.85 19.27
N GLY A 72 -9.16 -12.28 18.07
CA GLY A 72 -10.34 -13.07 17.77
C GLY A 72 -9.98 -14.53 17.53
N LEU A 73 -10.67 -15.44 18.21
CA LEU A 73 -10.59 -16.88 17.91
C LEU A 73 -11.68 -17.22 16.90
N SER A 74 -11.29 -17.31 15.62
CA SER A 74 -12.22 -17.52 14.52
C SER A 74 -12.16 -18.92 13.95
N LEU A 75 -13.30 -19.41 13.46
CA LEU A 75 -13.36 -20.64 12.67
C LEU A 75 -13.28 -20.37 11.16
N ASP A 76 -13.36 -19.10 10.75
CA ASP A 76 -13.28 -18.69 9.36
C ASP A 76 -12.36 -17.47 9.18
N ASP A 77 -12.51 -16.79 8.05
CA ASP A 77 -11.68 -15.65 7.66
C ASP A 77 -12.28 -14.30 8.08
N ARG A 78 -13.34 -14.31 8.88
CA ARG A 78 -14.14 -13.14 9.23
C ARG A 78 -14.33 -13.16 10.74
N MET A 79 -14.23 -11.99 11.36
CA MET A 79 -14.41 -11.82 12.81
C MET A 79 -15.86 -12.04 13.31
N GLY A 80 -16.73 -12.73 12.57
CA GLY A 80 -18.16 -12.83 12.88
C GLY A 80 -18.49 -14.10 13.66
N ASP A 81 -19.30 -13.99 14.72
CA ASP A 81 -19.64 -15.10 15.62
C ASP A 81 -18.44 -15.59 16.47
N ASP A 82 -17.43 -14.74 16.65
CA ASP A 82 -16.15 -15.09 17.28
C ASP A 82 -15.99 -14.55 18.70
N HIS A 83 -15.25 -15.29 19.52
CA HIS A 83 -14.74 -14.78 20.79
C HIS A 83 -13.58 -13.82 20.56
N VAL A 84 -13.70 -12.62 21.12
CA VAL A 84 -12.71 -11.57 21.00
C VAL A 84 -12.20 -11.18 22.38
N PHE A 85 -10.88 -11.14 22.55
CA PHE A 85 -10.23 -10.73 23.79
C PHE A 85 -9.48 -9.43 23.53
N VAL A 86 -9.78 -8.39 24.31
CA VAL A 86 -9.31 -7.04 24.05
C VAL A 86 -8.54 -6.50 25.25
N CYS A 87 -7.27 -6.18 25.03
CA CYS A 87 -6.40 -5.48 25.97
C CYS A 87 -6.40 -3.99 25.61
N GLN A 88 -6.88 -3.17 26.52
CA GLN A 88 -7.19 -1.76 26.33
C GLN A 88 -6.27 -0.93 27.21
N ARG A 89 -5.66 0.12 26.67
CA ARG A 89 -4.95 1.17 27.40
C ARG A 89 -5.79 2.43 27.43
N TRP A 90 -6.28 2.79 28.61
CA TRP A 90 -7.05 4.00 28.83
C TRP A 90 -6.16 5.25 28.87
N ASN A 91 -6.78 6.43 29.00
CA ASN A 91 -6.07 7.71 29.02
C ASN A 91 -5.17 7.91 30.26
N ASP A 92 -5.49 7.24 31.36
CA ASP A 92 -4.74 7.28 32.62
C ASP A 92 -3.67 6.19 32.71
N ASP A 93 -3.29 5.59 31.58
CA ASP A 93 -2.34 4.48 31.46
C ASP A 93 -2.76 3.19 32.18
N THR A 94 -4.00 3.09 32.62
CA THR A 94 -4.55 1.83 33.11
C THR A 94 -4.78 0.87 31.95
N ILE A 95 -4.43 -0.40 32.17
CA ILE A 95 -4.67 -1.47 31.21
C ILE A 95 -5.83 -2.34 31.71
N GLN A 96 -6.79 -2.61 30.83
CA GLN A 96 -7.89 -3.52 31.11
C GLN A 96 -7.98 -4.61 30.04
N LEU A 97 -8.13 -5.85 30.48
CA LEU A 97 -8.40 -6.98 29.60
C LEU A 97 -9.88 -7.39 29.72
N GLN A 98 -10.57 -7.47 28.59
CA GLN A 98 -12.00 -7.81 28.54
C GLN A 98 -12.29 -8.84 27.45
N ARG A 99 -13.28 -9.70 27.70
CA ARG A 99 -13.80 -10.69 26.75
C ARG A 99 -15.09 -10.18 26.12
N PHE A 100 -15.17 -10.32 24.81
CA PHE A 100 -16.31 -9.97 23.98
C PHE A 100 -16.75 -11.15 23.11
N ILE A 101 -17.97 -11.06 22.60
CA ILE A 101 -18.50 -11.90 21.53
C ILE A 101 -18.91 -10.98 20.39
N ASN A 102 -18.52 -11.31 19.16
CA ASN A 102 -19.09 -10.64 18.01
C ASN A 102 -20.39 -11.37 17.62
N PRO A 103 -21.59 -10.78 17.73
CA PRO A 103 -22.86 -11.46 17.45
C PRO A 103 -23.12 -11.75 15.96
N GLY A 104 -22.10 -11.62 15.11
CA GLY A 104 -22.19 -11.76 13.67
C GLY A 104 -22.70 -10.48 13.01
N GLY A 105 -22.23 -10.22 11.79
CA GLY A 105 -22.52 -8.96 11.08
C GLY A 105 -21.58 -7.83 11.48
N TYR A 106 -21.97 -6.58 11.19
CA TYR A 106 -21.18 -5.36 11.45
C TYR A 106 -21.56 -4.67 12.77
N SER A 107 -22.01 -5.47 13.74
CA SER A 107 -22.50 -5.00 15.03
C SER A 107 -21.33 -4.76 15.99
N SER A 108 -21.47 -3.82 16.92
CA SER A 108 -20.50 -3.65 18.00
C SER A 108 -20.37 -4.94 18.82
N PRO A 109 -19.15 -5.31 19.24
CA PRO A 109 -18.94 -6.49 20.05
C PRO A 109 -19.66 -6.35 21.40
N THR A 110 -20.27 -7.44 21.85
CA THR A 110 -21.00 -7.48 23.12
C THR A 110 -20.08 -8.02 24.22
N ILE A 111 -20.07 -7.37 25.38
CA ILE A 111 -19.31 -7.84 26.54
C ILE A 111 -19.87 -9.19 27.00
N VAL A 112 -18.98 -10.15 27.24
CA VAL A 112 -19.35 -11.46 27.79
C VAL A 112 -19.25 -11.39 29.31
N THR A 113 -20.39 -11.35 29.99
CA THR A 113 -20.47 -11.40 31.46
C THR A 113 -20.61 -12.83 31.97
N ALA A 114 -20.42 -13.04 33.28
CA ALA A 114 -20.55 -14.35 33.92
C ALA A 114 -21.94 -15.01 33.69
N ASP A 115 -22.98 -14.19 33.51
CA ASP A 115 -24.38 -14.64 33.29
C ASP A 115 -24.72 -14.93 31.82
N SER A 116 -23.74 -14.82 30.91
CA SER A 116 -23.98 -14.98 29.49
C SER A 116 -23.99 -16.45 29.05
N ASN A 117 -24.88 -16.80 28.10
CA ASN A 117 -25.05 -18.16 27.56
C ASN A 117 -23.85 -18.69 26.74
N TYR A 118 -22.71 -17.99 26.76
CA TYR A 118 -21.52 -18.32 25.95
C TYR A 118 -20.51 -19.22 26.66
N GLY A 119 -20.81 -19.62 27.91
CA GLY A 119 -20.08 -20.63 28.65
C GLY A 119 -18.57 -20.34 28.85
N GLY A 120 -17.94 -21.25 29.60
CA GLY A 120 -16.51 -21.26 29.85
C GLY A 120 -16.01 -20.25 30.87
N ILE A 121 -14.86 -20.59 31.43
CA ILE A 121 -14.15 -19.80 32.42
C ILE A 121 -13.16 -18.92 31.67
N PHE A 122 -13.28 -17.61 31.88
CA PHE A 122 -12.31 -16.61 31.47
C PHE A 122 -11.80 -15.92 32.74
N GLN A 123 -10.50 -16.05 33.02
CA GLN A 123 -9.88 -15.41 34.16
C GLN A 123 -8.66 -14.61 33.71
N VAL A 124 -8.61 -13.36 34.13
CA VAL A 124 -7.46 -12.49 33.89
C VAL A 124 -6.38 -12.88 34.90
N THR A 125 -5.23 -13.33 34.41
CA THR A 125 -4.10 -13.76 35.24
C THR A 125 -3.13 -12.61 35.50
N ARG A 126 -2.81 -11.84 34.46
CA ARG A 126 -1.84 -10.75 34.56
C ARG A 126 -2.17 -9.65 33.56
N VAL A 127 -2.11 -8.42 34.04
CA VAL A 127 -2.18 -7.22 33.21
C VAL A 127 -1.10 -6.26 33.68
N ALA A 128 -0.24 -5.79 32.77
CA ALA A 128 0.85 -4.88 33.10
C ALA A 128 1.20 -3.98 31.91
N LEU A 129 1.70 -2.78 32.20
CA LEU A 129 2.30 -1.87 31.23
C LEU A 129 3.75 -1.63 31.61
N ASN A 130 4.69 -2.15 30.82
CA ASN A 130 6.12 -2.03 31.07
C ASN A 130 6.80 -1.38 29.88
N ASN A 131 7.42 -0.21 30.05
CA ASN A 131 8.18 0.49 28.99
C ASN A 131 7.39 0.66 27.67
N GLY A 132 6.07 0.89 27.74
CA GLY A 132 5.19 1.03 26.57
C GLY A 132 4.67 -0.30 25.98
N VAL A 133 5.06 -1.44 26.55
CA VAL A 133 4.55 -2.78 26.19
C VAL A 133 3.39 -3.13 27.11
N ALA A 134 2.20 -3.34 26.54
CA ALA A 134 1.06 -3.89 27.26
C ALA A 134 1.16 -5.42 27.27
N HIS A 135 1.19 -5.99 28.47
CA HIS A 135 1.17 -7.42 28.73
C HIS A 135 -0.21 -7.80 29.28
N CYS A 136 -0.92 -8.66 28.56
CA CYS A 136 -2.23 -9.16 28.93
C CYS A 136 -2.22 -10.69 28.88
N GLU A 137 -2.52 -11.32 30.01
CA GLU A 137 -2.50 -12.77 30.18
C GLU A 137 -3.80 -13.24 30.83
N PHE A 138 -4.35 -14.31 30.28
CA PHE A 138 -5.62 -14.87 30.74
C PHE A 138 -5.70 -16.37 30.49
N THR A 139 -6.56 -17.04 31.24
CA THR A 139 -6.86 -18.45 31.07
C THR A 139 -8.26 -18.66 30.48
N LEU A 140 -8.36 -19.70 29.67
CA LEU A 140 -9.59 -20.16 29.05
C LEU A 140 -9.81 -21.64 29.36
N SER A 141 -11.02 -22.00 29.78
CA SER A 141 -11.46 -23.40 29.84
C SER A 141 -12.95 -23.52 29.55
N ASN A 142 -13.37 -24.66 28.99
CA ASN A 142 -14.77 -25.05 28.80
C ASN A 142 -15.69 -24.01 28.11
N PHE A 143 -15.13 -23.14 27.26
CA PHE A 143 -15.91 -22.12 26.53
C PHE A 143 -16.59 -22.72 25.30
N THR A 144 -17.71 -22.14 24.89
CA THR A 144 -18.50 -22.67 23.78
C THR A 144 -18.59 -21.68 22.62
N THR A 145 -18.23 -22.12 21.42
CA THR A 145 -18.48 -21.34 20.19
C THR A 145 -19.76 -21.79 19.54
N THR A 146 -20.41 -20.86 18.85
CA THR A 146 -21.57 -21.14 18.02
C THR A 146 -21.14 -21.39 16.58
N ILE A 147 -21.31 -22.61 16.06
CA ILE A 147 -21.05 -22.91 14.65
C ILE A 147 -22.33 -22.77 13.82
N GLY A 148 -22.26 -21.97 12.75
CA GLY A 148 -23.23 -21.96 11.64
C GLY A 148 -24.38 -20.95 11.75
N ARG A 149 -24.55 -20.12 10.70
CA ARG A 149 -25.57 -19.05 10.59
C ARG A 149 -27.04 -19.48 10.73
N ARG A 150 -27.37 -20.75 10.47
CA ARG A 150 -28.77 -21.25 10.42
C ARG A 150 -29.12 -22.32 11.46
N ARG A 151 -28.11 -22.96 12.07
CA ARG A 151 -28.28 -23.98 13.13
C ARG A 151 -27.15 -23.80 14.14
N LYS A 152 -27.38 -22.94 15.12
CA LYS A 152 -26.44 -22.64 16.21
C LYS A 152 -26.15 -23.94 16.98
N ARG A 153 -25.01 -24.56 16.73
CA ARG A 153 -24.50 -25.67 17.55
C ARG A 153 -23.47 -25.11 18.52
N SER A 154 -23.73 -25.30 19.82
CA SER A 154 -22.76 -25.02 20.88
C SER A 154 -21.78 -26.19 20.96
N ILE A 155 -20.48 -25.91 20.77
CA ILE A 155 -19.40 -26.90 20.88
C ILE A 155 -18.38 -26.39 21.89
N SER A 156 -17.93 -27.25 22.80
CA SER A 156 -16.85 -26.95 23.74
C SER A 156 -15.52 -26.77 22.99
N GLN A 157 -14.91 -25.59 23.14
CA GLN A 157 -13.82 -25.11 22.29
C GLN A 157 -12.42 -25.68 22.59
N LEU A 158 -12.32 -26.71 23.42
CA LEU A 158 -11.07 -27.44 23.67
C LEU A 158 -11.15 -28.92 23.21
N SER A 159 -12.14 -29.27 22.38
CA SER A 159 -12.16 -30.58 21.74
C SER A 159 -10.93 -30.76 20.84
N GLN A 160 -10.34 -31.96 20.84
CA GLN A 160 -9.04 -32.26 20.22
C GLN A 160 -8.97 -32.01 18.70
N SER A 161 -10.10 -31.76 18.04
CA SER A 161 -10.20 -31.61 16.58
C SER A 161 -10.48 -30.19 16.09
N ILE A 162 -10.71 -29.21 16.97
CA ILE A 162 -11.07 -27.85 16.53
C ILE A 162 -9.82 -27.03 16.29
N GLN A 163 -9.72 -26.47 15.08
CA GLN A 163 -8.68 -25.53 14.72
C GLN A 163 -9.25 -24.12 14.59
N TYR A 164 -8.48 -23.13 15.02
CA TYR A 164 -8.83 -21.72 14.99
C TYR A 164 -7.86 -20.92 14.13
N ARG A 165 -8.39 -19.91 13.48
CA ARG A 165 -7.63 -18.78 12.98
C ARG A 165 -7.59 -17.71 14.06
N ILE A 166 -6.40 -17.26 14.42
CA ILE A 166 -6.25 -16.10 15.29
C ILE A 166 -6.30 -14.86 14.41
N LEU A 167 -7.29 -14.01 14.67
CA LEU A 167 -7.47 -12.73 14.00
C LEU A 167 -7.06 -11.63 14.97
N VAL A 168 -5.91 -11.02 14.74
CA VAL A 168 -5.47 -9.86 15.54
C VAL A 168 -6.04 -8.60 14.90
N VAL A 169 -6.37 -7.57 15.69
CA VAL A 169 -6.72 -6.22 15.23
C VAL A 169 -6.25 -5.17 16.25
N VAL A 170 -6.02 -3.94 15.79
CA VAL A 170 -5.71 -2.80 16.64
C VAL A 170 -6.68 -1.64 16.38
N GLY A 171 -7.13 -0.98 17.44
CA GLY A 171 -8.05 0.15 17.37
C GLY A 171 -7.79 1.23 18.40
N HIS A 172 -8.57 2.31 18.29
CA HIS A 172 -8.59 3.40 19.27
C HIS A 172 -9.80 3.27 20.20
N LEU A 173 -9.69 3.87 21.37
CA LEU A 173 -10.82 4.09 22.26
C LEU A 173 -11.39 5.49 22.02
N ASP A 174 -12.69 5.65 22.22
CA ASP A 174 -13.31 6.98 22.26
C ASP A 174 -13.13 7.64 23.63
N SER A 175 -13.66 8.86 23.79
CA SER A 175 -13.58 9.60 25.06
C SER A 175 -14.35 8.94 26.22
N SER A 176 -15.19 7.95 25.94
CA SER A 176 -15.95 7.16 26.92
C SER A 176 -15.30 5.79 27.20
N ASN A 177 -14.07 5.56 26.71
CA ASN A 177 -13.37 4.26 26.74
C ASN A 177 -14.12 3.15 25.99
N SER A 178 -14.98 3.49 25.03
CA SER A 178 -15.64 2.52 24.15
C SER A 178 -14.74 2.20 22.95
N LEU A 179 -14.82 0.96 22.48
CA LEU A 179 -14.05 0.48 21.32
C LEU A 179 -14.50 1.20 20.04
N LEU A 180 -13.63 2.01 19.44
CA LEU A 180 -13.83 2.50 18.08
C LEU A 180 -13.50 1.40 17.07
N GLN A 181 -13.93 1.59 15.83
CA GLN A 181 -13.59 0.69 14.73
C GLN A 181 -12.06 0.54 14.63
N HIS A 182 -11.59 -0.71 14.59
CA HIS A 182 -10.18 -1.02 14.39
C HIS A 182 -9.68 -0.43 13.07
N PHE A 183 -8.44 0.06 13.04
CA PHE A 183 -7.86 0.75 11.89
C PHE A 183 -6.72 -0.04 11.23
N SER A 184 -6.36 -1.22 11.75
CA SER A 184 -5.26 -2.01 11.17
C SER A 184 -5.36 -3.53 11.37
N VAL A 185 -5.00 -4.21 10.28
CA VAL A 185 -4.66 -5.63 10.00
C VAL A 185 -5.54 -6.69 10.65
N THR A 186 -6.34 -7.39 9.83
CA THR A 186 -6.76 -8.78 10.12
C THR A 186 -5.58 -9.70 9.84
N VAL A 187 -4.86 -10.07 10.89
CA VAL A 187 -3.76 -11.02 10.80
C VAL A 187 -4.34 -12.39 10.45
N ARG A 188 -3.92 -12.99 9.33
CA ARG A 188 -4.35 -14.34 8.93
C ARG A 188 -3.32 -15.34 9.41
N THR A 189 -3.52 -15.92 10.58
CA THR A 189 -2.72 -17.08 10.96
C THR A 189 -3.13 -18.32 10.18
N GLN A 190 -2.23 -19.31 10.14
CA GLN A 190 -2.64 -20.69 9.84
C GLN A 190 -3.63 -21.18 10.91
N MET A 191 -4.38 -22.22 10.58
CA MET A 191 -5.30 -22.87 11.50
C MET A 191 -4.48 -23.55 12.62
N ILE A 192 -4.64 -23.08 13.85
CA ILE A 192 -3.93 -23.58 15.03
C ILE A 192 -4.86 -24.35 15.97
N GLN A 193 -4.31 -25.22 16.81
CA GLN A 193 -5.07 -25.85 17.89
C GLN A 193 -4.67 -25.24 19.24
N LEU A 194 -5.66 -24.86 20.04
CA LEU A 194 -5.44 -24.27 21.38
C LEU A 194 -5.14 -25.29 22.48
N ASN A 195 -5.29 -26.59 22.17
CA ASN A 195 -4.92 -27.71 23.05
C ASN A 195 -3.46 -28.16 22.88
N GLN A 196 -2.67 -27.41 22.12
CA GLN A 196 -1.22 -27.60 21.98
C GLN A 196 -0.56 -26.26 22.27
N SER A 197 0.64 -26.26 22.85
CA SER A 197 1.37 -25.02 23.06
C SER A 197 1.87 -24.43 21.73
N GLY A 198 1.86 -23.12 21.60
CA GLY A 198 2.34 -22.45 20.39
C GLY A 198 2.68 -20.99 20.61
N THR A 199 3.35 -20.43 19.62
CA THR A 199 3.86 -19.05 19.62
C THR A 199 3.66 -18.42 18.26
N ILE A 200 3.14 -17.20 18.25
CA ILE A 200 3.04 -16.34 17.08
C ILE A 200 3.79 -15.05 17.40
N THR A 201 4.84 -14.79 16.63
CA THR A 201 5.59 -13.53 16.62
C THR A 201 5.18 -12.70 15.41
N ALA A 202 5.36 -11.38 15.47
CA ALA A 202 5.06 -10.45 14.38
C ALA A 202 5.66 -10.83 13.00
N SER A 203 6.74 -11.62 12.96
CA SER A 203 7.32 -12.15 11.71
C SER A 203 6.50 -13.27 11.04
N ASN A 204 5.55 -13.89 11.76
CA ASN A 204 4.69 -14.96 11.28
C ASN A 204 3.23 -14.49 11.05
N ILE A 205 3.02 -13.17 11.09
CA ILE A 205 1.72 -12.51 11.13
C ILE A 205 1.27 -11.95 9.76
N ASP A 206 2.13 -12.02 8.76
CA ASP A 206 1.74 -11.71 7.39
C ASP A 206 1.11 -12.94 6.70
N GLY A 207 0.03 -12.71 5.94
CA GLY A 207 -0.36 -13.68 4.92
C GLY A 207 0.88 -14.02 4.09
N SER A 208 1.07 -15.29 3.69
CA SER A 208 2.36 -15.79 3.17
C SER A 208 3.07 -14.72 2.33
N ASP A 209 4.37 -14.47 2.51
CA ASP A 209 5.13 -13.36 1.89
C ASP A 209 4.76 -13.07 0.42
N ASN A 210 4.41 -14.11 -0.33
CA ASN A 210 3.92 -14.09 -1.70
C ASN A 210 2.59 -13.33 -1.90
N GLU A 211 1.66 -13.37 -0.96
CA GLU A 211 0.35 -12.70 -1.02
C GLU A 211 0.49 -11.19 -0.80
N VAL A 212 1.23 -10.78 0.22
CA VAL A 212 1.53 -9.34 0.47
C VAL A 212 2.29 -8.73 -0.70
N LEU A 213 3.14 -9.51 -1.38
CA LEU A 213 3.80 -9.07 -2.62
C LEU A 213 2.81 -8.66 -3.72
N PHE A 214 1.69 -9.37 -3.90
CA PHE A 214 0.68 -9.00 -4.90
C PHE A 214 0.00 -7.66 -4.57
N LEU A 215 -0.26 -7.38 -3.29
CA LEU A 215 -0.78 -6.09 -2.84
C LEU A 215 0.24 -4.95 -3.12
N ARG A 216 1.51 -5.16 -2.76
CA ARG A 216 2.59 -4.19 -3.02
C ARG A 216 2.76 -3.92 -4.51
N ALA A 217 2.81 -4.99 -5.31
CA ALA A 217 2.93 -4.90 -6.76
C ALA A 217 1.76 -4.12 -7.38
N HIS A 218 0.52 -4.36 -6.93
CA HIS A 218 -0.64 -3.59 -7.39
C HIS A 218 -0.45 -2.08 -7.15
N GLY A 219 -0.14 -1.69 -5.91
CA GLY A 219 0.01 -0.27 -5.55
C GLY A 219 1.14 0.42 -6.32
N ILE A 220 2.31 -0.21 -6.37
CA ILE A 220 3.50 0.34 -7.06
C ILE A 220 3.23 0.47 -8.56
N ILE A 221 2.75 -0.60 -9.22
CA ILE A 221 2.51 -0.57 -10.67
C ILE A 221 1.45 0.48 -11.00
N MET A 222 0.30 0.49 -10.31
CA MET A 222 -0.78 1.46 -10.60
C MET A 222 -0.26 2.90 -10.47
N MET A 223 0.46 3.21 -9.41
CA MET A 223 1.02 4.53 -9.19
C MET A 223 1.97 4.95 -10.32
N PHE A 224 2.96 4.13 -10.68
CA PHE A 224 3.89 4.45 -11.77
C PHE A 224 3.15 4.67 -13.09
N ILE A 225 2.20 3.79 -13.41
CA ILE A 225 1.46 3.88 -14.66
C ILE A 225 0.63 5.17 -14.74
N TRP A 226 -0.11 5.52 -13.69
CA TRP A 226 -1.00 6.67 -13.71
C TRP A 226 -0.28 8.00 -13.48
N MET A 227 0.75 8.04 -12.62
CA MET A 227 1.48 9.26 -12.28
C MET A 227 2.59 9.64 -13.27
N LEU A 228 3.18 8.66 -13.96
CA LEU A 228 4.28 8.89 -14.89
C LEU A 228 3.87 8.60 -16.34
N PHE A 229 3.46 7.38 -16.67
CA PHE A 229 3.27 6.99 -18.06
C PHE A 229 2.03 7.63 -18.69
N ILE A 230 0.88 7.58 -18.00
CA ILE A 230 -0.38 8.09 -18.52
C ILE A 230 -0.37 9.63 -18.58
N SER A 231 0.07 10.31 -17.51
CA SER A 231 0.25 11.77 -17.52
C SER A 231 1.18 12.22 -18.65
N THR A 232 2.35 11.59 -18.80
CA THR A 232 3.30 11.89 -19.89
C THR A 232 2.65 11.69 -21.25
N GLY A 233 1.95 10.57 -21.45
CA GLY A 233 1.31 10.29 -22.74
C GLY A 233 0.15 11.25 -23.06
N ILE A 234 -0.56 11.78 -22.06
CA ILE A 234 -1.57 12.84 -22.23
C ILE A 234 -0.89 14.16 -22.65
N LEU A 235 0.19 14.56 -21.97
CA LEU A 235 0.96 15.76 -22.31
C LEU A 235 1.50 15.69 -23.75
N ILE A 236 2.06 14.55 -24.15
CA ILE A 236 2.53 14.31 -25.52
C ILE A 236 1.39 14.44 -26.53
N ALA A 237 0.26 13.78 -26.29
CA ALA A 237 -0.88 13.84 -27.21
C ALA A 237 -1.52 15.23 -27.29
N ARG A 238 -1.45 16.05 -26.24
CA ARG A 238 -2.05 17.39 -26.22
C ARG A 238 -1.14 18.43 -26.85
N TYR A 239 0.11 18.51 -26.41
CA TYR A 239 1.01 19.61 -26.76
C TYR A 239 1.95 19.28 -27.92
N PHE A 240 2.28 18.01 -28.17
CA PHE A 240 3.33 17.65 -29.14
C PHE A 240 2.79 17.24 -30.52
N LYS A 241 1.50 17.45 -30.82
CA LYS A 241 0.91 17.06 -32.13
C LYS A 241 1.60 17.68 -33.35
N GLN A 242 2.01 18.94 -33.21
CA GLN A 242 2.71 19.71 -34.24
C GLN A 242 4.23 19.73 -34.03
N SER A 243 4.70 19.10 -32.95
CA SER A 243 6.12 18.96 -32.65
C SER A 243 6.71 17.85 -33.51
N TRP A 244 7.88 18.12 -34.09
CA TRP A 244 8.60 17.20 -34.98
C TRP A 244 7.88 16.81 -36.29
N PRO A 245 7.47 17.78 -37.13
CA PRO A 245 6.74 17.49 -38.37
C PRO A 245 7.54 16.61 -39.36
N GLU A 246 8.87 16.70 -39.35
CA GLU A 246 9.77 15.95 -40.22
C GLU A 246 10.08 14.53 -39.71
N ARG A 247 9.84 14.25 -38.42
CA ARG A 247 10.17 12.96 -37.81
C ARG A 247 8.95 12.04 -37.88
N LYS A 248 9.02 11.03 -38.74
CA LYS A 248 8.02 9.96 -38.81
C LYS A 248 8.60 8.66 -38.26
N PHE A 249 7.80 7.92 -37.51
CA PHE A 249 8.12 6.57 -37.07
C PHE A 249 7.11 5.60 -37.69
N CYS A 250 7.59 4.62 -38.46
CA CYS A 250 6.77 3.71 -39.25
C CYS A 250 5.69 4.43 -40.10
N GLY A 251 6.06 5.55 -40.73
CA GLY A 251 5.14 6.35 -41.58
C GLY A 251 4.06 7.13 -40.82
N LYS A 252 4.07 7.14 -39.48
CA LYS A 252 3.16 7.94 -38.64
C LYS A 252 3.92 9.08 -37.97
N ALA A 253 3.21 10.16 -37.63
CA ALA A 253 3.79 11.27 -36.87
C ALA A 253 4.38 10.79 -35.54
N MET A 254 5.56 11.28 -35.16
CA MET A 254 6.32 10.80 -33.99
C MET A 254 5.48 10.84 -32.70
N TRP A 255 4.79 11.96 -32.42
CA TRP A 255 3.94 12.09 -31.22
C TRP A 255 2.89 10.98 -31.11
N PHE A 256 2.32 10.56 -32.25
CA PHE A 256 1.27 9.55 -32.29
C PHE A 256 1.85 8.16 -32.02
N ALA A 257 3.03 7.87 -32.57
CA ALA A 257 3.72 6.61 -32.30
C ALA A 257 4.11 6.49 -30.82
N VAL A 258 4.69 7.54 -30.24
CA VAL A 258 5.09 7.57 -28.82
C VAL A 258 3.87 7.47 -27.92
N HIS A 259 2.83 8.29 -28.13
CA HIS A 259 1.59 8.23 -27.35
C HIS A 259 0.97 6.82 -27.40
N ARG A 260 0.86 6.22 -28.60
CA ARG A 260 0.28 4.88 -28.74
C ARG A 260 1.09 3.84 -27.99
N LEU A 261 2.42 3.86 -28.09
CA LEU A 261 3.29 2.91 -27.40
C LEU A 261 3.14 3.02 -25.88
N VAL A 262 3.22 4.25 -25.35
CA VAL A 262 3.08 4.52 -23.91
C VAL A 262 1.70 4.11 -23.40
N MET A 263 0.63 4.38 -24.16
CA MET A 263 -0.74 4.04 -23.75
C MET A 263 -1.03 2.54 -23.79
N ILE A 264 -0.52 1.80 -24.79
CA ILE A 264 -0.66 0.34 -24.85
C ILE A 264 0.08 -0.30 -23.67
N PHE A 265 1.32 0.12 -23.41
CA PHE A 265 2.08 -0.34 -22.25
C PHE A 265 1.33 -0.07 -20.94
N SER A 266 0.80 1.15 -20.79
CA SER A 266 0.03 1.55 -19.61
C SER A 266 -1.23 0.71 -19.40
N ALA A 267 -1.99 0.43 -20.47
CA ALA A 267 -3.18 -0.40 -20.39
C ALA A 267 -2.84 -1.85 -19.96
N ILE A 268 -1.81 -2.45 -20.54
CA ILE A 268 -1.36 -3.82 -20.18
C ILE A 268 -0.93 -3.88 -18.72
N MET A 269 -0.09 -2.94 -18.28
CA MET A 269 0.40 -2.92 -16.90
C MET A 269 -0.71 -2.64 -15.88
N THR A 270 -1.70 -1.81 -16.24
CA THR A 270 -2.90 -1.58 -15.43
C THR A 270 -3.68 -2.89 -15.23
N LEU A 271 -3.86 -3.69 -16.28
CA LEU A 271 -4.55 -4.98 -16.19
C LEU A 271 -3.76 -6.00 -15.36
N ILE A 272 -2.43 -6.04 -15.49
CA ILE A 272 -1.56 -6.89 -14.66
C ILE A 272 -1.69 -6.51 -13.18
N ALA A 273 -1.62 -5.21 -12.87
CA ALA A 273 -1.78 -4.72 -11.51
C ALA A 273 -3.19 -4.97 -10.95
N PHE A 274 -4.23 -4.90 -11.79
CA PHE A 274 -5.59 -5.26 -11.39
C PHE A 274 -5.73 -6.75 -11.10
N ALA A 275 -5.12 -7.62 -11.92
CA ALA A 275 -5.07 -9.05 -11.65
C ALA A 275 -4.34 -9.38 -10.34
N ALA A 276 -3.26 -8.64 -10.02
CA ALA A 276 -2.53 -8.81 -8.76
C ALA A 276 -3.42 -8.54 -7.54
N ILE A 277 -4.20 -7.45 -7.53
CA ILE A 277 -5.10 -7.18 -6.39
C ILE A 277 -6.25 -8.18 -6.30
N LEU A 278 -6.78 -8.66 -7.42
CA LEU A 278 -7.80 -9.72 -7.42
C LEU A 278 -7.24 -11.02 -6.84
N LYS A 279 -5.98 -11.36 -7.15
CA LYS A 279 -5.30 -12.52 -6.57
C LYS A 279 -5.13 -12.36 -5.06
N TYR A 280 -4.64 -11.21 -4.61
CA TYR A 280 -4.50 -10.90 -3.18
C TYR A 280 -5.83 -10.97 -2.43
N LYS A 281 -6.94 -10.55 -3.05
CA LYS A 281 -8.28 -10.61 -2.45
C LYS A 281 -9.03 -11.92 -2.73
N HIS A 282 -8.40 -12.91 -3.35
CA HIS A 282 -9.02 -14.18 -3.78
C HIS A 282 -10.34 -13.99 -4.56
N GLY A 283 -10.42 -12.93 -5.37
CA GLY A 283 -11.62 -12.58 -6.15
C GLY A 283 -12.79 -12.03 -5.32
N THR A 284 -12.60 -11.78 -4.02
CA THR A 284 -13.64 -11.18 -3.17
C THR A 284 -13.66 -9.67 -3.30
N TRP A 285 -14.87 -9.09 -3.27
CA TRP A 285 -15.03 -7.63 -3.27
C TRP A 285 -14.90 -7.06 -1.85
N VAL A 286 -14.44 -5.82 -1.76
CA VAL A 286 -14.30 -5.13 -0.49
C VAL A 286 -15.66 -4.84 0.16
N SER A 287 -15.70 -4.89 1.49
CA SER A 287 -16.90 -4.61 2.26
C SER A 287 -17.36 -3.15 2.10
N GLN A 288 -18.68 -2.95 2.00
CA GLN A 288 -19.30 -1.61 1.95
C GLN A 288 -19.05 -0.77 3.22
N ASN A 289 -18.76 -1.41 4.35
CA ASN A 289 -18.51 -0.70 5.62
C ASN A 289 -17.09 -0.15 5.74
N LEU A 290 -16.20 -0.53 4.82
CA LEU A 290 -14.91 0.12 4.63
C LEU A 290 -15.10 1.26 3.63
N SER A 291 -15.83 2.31 4.04
CA SER A 291 -16.31 3.37 3.14
C SER A 291 -15.24 3.90 2.17
N ARG A 292 -14.00 4.05 2.66
CA ARG A 292 -12.85 4.49 1.85
C ARG A 292 -12.31 3.42 0.90
N GLU A 293 -12.06 2.19 1.37
CA GLU A 293 -11.57 1.11 0.50
C GLU A 293 -12.63 0.72 -0.54
N PHE A 294 -13.90 0.75 -0.14
CA PHE A 294 -15.03 0.61 -1.02
C PHE A 294 -15.04 1.70 -2.08
N ALA A 295 -14.94 2.98 -1.70
CA ALA A 295 -14.83 4.08 -2.66
C ALA A 295 -13.62 3.92 -3.59
N HIS A 296 -12.44 3.57 -3.06
CA HIS A 296 -11.25 3.29 -3.86
C HIS A 296 -11.51 2.17 -4.89
N SER A 297 -12.14 1.07 -4.48
CA SER A 297 -12.42 -0.06 -5.36
C SER A 297 -13.41 0.29 -6.48
N ILE A 298 -14.44 1.11 -6.17
CA ILE A 298 -15.45 1.54 -7.13
C ILE A 298 -14.85 2.51 -8.14
N ILE A 299 -14.13 3.53 -7.69
CA ILE A 299 -13.48 4.48 -8.61
C ILE A 299 -12.37 3.77 -9.39
N GLY A 300 -11.60 2.90 -8.74
CA GLY A 300 -10.56 2.09 -9.36
C GLY A 300 -11.07 1.20 -10.50
N VAL A 301 -12.21 0.51 -10.32
CA VAL A 301 -12.76 -0.33 -11.40
C VAL A 301 -13.31 0.51 -12.56
N LEU A 302 -13.84 1.71 -12.30
CA LEU A 302 -14.21 2.65 -13.37
C LEU A 302 -12.98 3.09 -14.17
N VAL A 303 -11.87 3.36 -13.49
CA VAL A 303 -10.58 3.72 -14.10
C VAL A 303 -10.04 2.56 -14.95
N VAL A 304 -10.06 1.33 -14.44
CA VAL A 304 -9.66 0.13 -15.20
C VAL A 304 -10.57 -0.09 -16.41
N GLY A 305 -11.89 0.07 -16.24
CA GLY A 305 -12.86 -0.01 -17.34
C GLY A 305 -12.56 1.02 -18.44
N ALA A 306 -12.28 2.27 -18.06
CA ALA A 306 -11.88 3.30 -19.00
C ALA A 306 -10.55 2.97 -19.71
N ALA A 307 -9.58 2.38 -19.00
CA ALA A 307 -8.31 1.93 -19.60
C ALA A 307 -8.49 0.82 -20.65
N ILE A 308 -9.55 0.00 -20.56
CA ILE A 308 -9.93 -1.00 -21.58
C ILE A 308 -10.70 -0.34 -22.72
N ILE A 309 -11.64 0.55 -22.39
CA ILE A 309 -12.49 1.24 -23.38
C ILE A 309 -11.63 2.10 -24.32
N GLN A 310 -10.57 2.73 -23.82
CA GLN A 310 -9.74 3.65 -24.60
C GLN A 310 -9.07 3.02 -25.83
N PRO A 311 -8.34 1.90 -25.72
CA PRO A 311 -7.86 1.13 -26.86
C PRO A 311 -8.99 0.68 -27.79
N THR A 312 -10.12 0.21 -27.25
CA THR A 312 -11.27 -0.22 -28.05
C THR A 312 -11.83 0.91 -28.89
N MET A 313 -12.02 2.10 -28.31
CA MET A 313 -12.42 3.30 -29.06
C MET A 313 -11.41 3.63 -30.16
N ALA A 314 -10.11 3.49 -29.87
CA ALA A 314 -9.06 3.75 -30.85
C ALA A 314 -9.06 2.78 -32.05
N LEU A 315 -9.62 1.57 -31.91
CA LEU A 315 -9.83 0.64 -33.04
C LEU A 315 -10.91 1.15 -34.00
N PHE A 316 -11.96 1.78 -33.49
CA PHE A 316 -13.05 2.38 -34.28
C PHE A 316 -12.71 3.78 -34.83
N ARG A 317 -11.44 4.18 -34.76
CA ARG A 317 -10.99 5.50 -35.18
C ARG A 317 -11.09 5.66 -36.71
N CYS A 318 -11.93 6.59 -37.16
CA CYS A 318 -12.07 6.95 -38.57
C CYS A 318 -10.77 7.51 -39.19
N GLN A 319 -10.68 7.57 -40.52
CA GLN A 319 -9.56 8.20 -41.24
C GLN A 319 -9.38 9.70 -40.88
N PRO A 320 -8.17 10.28 -41.04
CA PRO A 320 -7.90 11.66 -40.66
C PRO A 320 -8.85 12.70 -41.27
N ASP A 321 -9.25 12.50 -42.53
CA ASP A 321 -10.06 13.46 -43.31
C ASP A 321 -11.57 13.18 -43.22
N HIS A 322 -11.99 12.26 -42.35
CA HIS A 322 -13.39 11.86 -42.24
C HIS A 322 -14.23 12.91 -41.47
N GLN A 323 -15.42 13.24 -41.97
CA GLN A 323 -16.31 14.27 -41.39
C GLN A 323 -16.64 14.06 -39.90
N HIS A 324 -16.80 12.80 -39.45
CA HIS A 324 -17.11 12.47 -38.05
C HIS A 324 -15.87 12.29 -37.16
N ARG A 325 -14.67 12.62 -37.64
CA ARG A 325 -13.42 12.48 -36.88
C ARG A 325 -13.43 13.30 -35.59
N PHE A 326 -14.14 14.43 -35.56
CA PHE A 326 -14.27 15.25 -34.36
C PHE A 326 -14.97 14.50 -33.22
N ILE A 327 -16.00 13.69 -33.51
CA ILE A 327 -16.75 12.90 -32.51
C ILE A 327 -15.79 11.96 -31.79
N PHE A 328 -15.00 11.20 -32.56
CA PHE A 328 -13.95 10.34 -32.01
C PHE A 328 -12.96 11.14 -31.16
N ASN A 329 -12.47 12.28 -31.67
CA ASN A 329 -11.46 13.07 -30.95
C ASN A 329 -11.99 13.58 -29.59
N TYR A 330 -13.23 14.09 -29.53
CA TYR A 330 -13.85 14.55 -28.29
C TYR A 330 -14.16 13.39 -27.34
N ALA A 331 -14.75 12.30 -27.84
CA ALA A 331 -15.04 11.13 -27.02
C ALA A 331 -13.77 10.52 -26.43
N HIS A 332 -12.73 10.31 -27.24
CA HIS A 332 -11.46 9.74 -26.80
C HIS A 332 -10.74 10.65 -25.78
N ALA A 333 -10.77 11.97 -26.00
CA ALA A 333 -10.18 12.93 -25.07
C ALA A 333 -10.95 13.00 -23.74
N THR A 334 -12.27 13.03 -23.78
CA THR A 334 -13.12 13.12 -22.58
C THR A 334 -13.02 11.89 -21.70
N VAL A 335 -13.09 10.69 -22.30
CA VAL A 335 -12.88 9.43 -21.55
C VAL A 335 -11.47 9.37 -20.96
N GLY A 336 -10.45 9.81 -21.70
CA GLY A 336 -9.06 9.77 -21.24
C GLY A 336 -8.75 10.72 -20.10
N ILE A 337 -9.16 11.98 -20.24
CA ILE A 337 -8.98 12.99 -19.20
C ILE A 337 -9.84 12.62 -17.98
N GLY A 338 -11.07 12.14 -18.19
CA GLY A 338 -11.93 11.66 -17.11
C GLY A 338 -11.31 10.51 -16.33
N ALA A 339 -10.78 9.49 -17.02
CA ALA A 339 -10.09 8.37 -16.39
C ALA A 339 -8.87 8.82 -15.58
N TRP A 340 -8.09 9.76 -16.13
CA TRP A 340 -6.94 10.32 -15.44
C TRP A 340 -7.34 11.09 -14.17
N ILE A 341 -8.36 11.95 -14.21
CA ILE A 341 -8.88 12.66 -13.02
C ILE A 341 -9.36 11.66 -11.97
N LEU A 342 -10.13 10.63 -12.38
CA LEU A 342 -10.58 9.58 -11.47
C LEU A 342 -9.40 8.81 -10.86
N SER A 343 -8.32 8.56 -11.61
CA SER A 343 -7.13 7.90 -11.06
C SER A 343 -6.46 8.72 -9.95
N ILE A 344 -6.46 10.05 -10.04
CA ILE A 344 -5.91 10.91 -8.99
C ILE A 344 -6.72 10.70 -7.71
N ALA A 345 -8.05 10.70 -7.81
CA ALA A 345 -8.93 10.43 -6.68
C ALA A 345 -8.71 9.02 -6.10
N THR A 346 -8.58 8.01 -6.97
CA THR A 346 -8.32 6.61 -6.57
C THR A 346 -7.00 6.47 -5.79
N ILE A 347 -5.92 7.09 -6.29
CA ILE A 347 -4.59 7.07 -5.64
C ILE A 347 -4.63 7.84 -4.32
N PHE A 348 -5.35 8.96 -4.27
CA PHE A 348 -5.53 9.73 -3.04
C PHE A 348 -6.27 8.92 -1.96
N LEU A 349 -7.35 8.23 -2.32
CA LEU A 349 -8.08 7.36 -1.39
C LEU A 349 -7.20 6.21 -0.87
N ALA A 350 -6.32 5.65 -1.70
CA ALA A 350 -5.37 4.61 -1.29
C ALA A 350 -4.28 5.14 -0.34
N THR A 351 -3.81 6.37 -0.53
CA THR A 351 -2.70 6.93 0.25
C THR A 351 -3.14 7.60 1.57
N LEU A 352 -4.42 8.00 1.67
CA LEU A 352 -5.03 8.34 2.96
C LEU A 352 -5.14 7.15 3.91
N PHE A 353 -5.15 5.94 3.37
CA PHE A 353 -5.24 4.69 4.12
C PHE A 353 -3.90 4.24 4.71
N SER A 354 -2.76 4.84 4.34
CA SER A 354 -1.46 4.30 4.71
C SER A 354 -1.37 4.04 6.21
N ILE A 355 -1.19 2.75 6.53
CA ILE A 355 -1.06 2.12 7.85
C ILE A 355 0.16 2.69 8.63
N SER A 356 0.95 3.51 7.94
CA SER A 356 2.18 4.10 8.41
C SER A 356 1.98 5.31 9.31
N ASN A 357 2.35 5.14 10.59
CA ASN A 357 2.77 6.23 11.47
C ASN A 357 4.25 6.62 11.22
N SER A 358 4.84 6.31 10.06
CA SER A 358 6.23 6.63 9.79
C SER A 358 6.45 8.14 9.79
N VAL A 359 7.53 8.54 10.48
CA VAL A 359 8.03 9.92 10.58
C VAL A 359 8.46 10.46 9.20
N ILE A 360 8.67 9.57 8.22
CA ILE A 360 9.07 9.90 6.85
C ILE A 360 7.81 10.10 5.99
N SER A 361 7.23 11.30 6.08
CA SER A 361 6.20 11.87 5.19
C SER A 361 4.91 11.05 4.99
N LYS A 362 3.78 11.53 5.52
CA LYS A 362 2.45 10.99 5.21
C LYS A 362 2.25 10.87 3.68
N PRO A 363 2.06 9.67 3.09
CA PRO A 363 2.15 9.44 1.64
C PRO A 363 1.12 10.22 0.83
N TRP A 364 -0.03 10.56 1.41
CA TRP A 364 -1.01 11.45 0.77
C TRP A 364 -0.43 12.83 0.43
N ARG A 365 0.56 13.33 1.19
CA ARG A 365 1.24 14.61 0.90
C ARG A 365 2.03 14.54 -0.41
N ILE A 366 2.59 13.37 -0.71
CA ILE A 366 3.33 13.11 -1.95
C ILE A 366 2.38 13.19 -3.14
N VAL A 367 1.20 12.57 -3.01
CA VAL A 367 0.16 12.58 -4.05
C VAL A 367 -0.37 14.00 -4.26
N VAL A 368 -0.62 14.76 -3.19
CA VAL A 368 -1.03 16.17 -3.28
C VAL A 368 0.04 17.01 -3.96
N ALA A 369 1.32 16.87 -3.57
CA ALA A 369 2.43 17.58 -4.17
C ALA A 369 2.53 17.27 -5.68
N TRP A 370 2.45 15.99 -6.05
CA TRP A 370 2.43 15.57 -7.46
C TRP A 370 1.25 16.20 -8.21
N ALA A 371 0.02 16.12 -7.68
CA ALA A 371 -1.16 16.66 -8.35
C ALA A 371 -1.08 18.19 -8.55
N VAL A 372 -0.54 18.92 -7.55
CA VAL A 372 -0.32 20.37 -7.66
C VAL A 372 0.75 20.68 -8.71
N ILE A 373 1.88 20.00 -8.69
CA ILE A 373 2.96 20.21 -9.67
C ILE A 373 2.46 19.89 -11.09
N GLU A 374 1.68 18.82 -11.23
CA GLU A 374 1.11 18.43 -12.50
C GLU A 374 0.12 19.48 -13.04
N PHE A 375 -0.70 20.05 -12.17
CA PHE A 375 -1.56 21.18 -12.52
C PHE A 375 -0.74 22.40 -12.96
N VAL A 376 0.35 22.73 -12.24
CA VAL A 376 1.27 23.83 -12.62
C VAL A 376 1.92 23.57 -13.98
N ILE A 377 2.34 22.35 -14.27
CA ILE A 377 2.91 21.96 -15.57
C ILE A 377 1.88 22.15 -16.68
N LEU A 378 0.63 21.72 -16.46
CA LEU A 378 -0.46 21.92 -17.42
C LEU A 378 -0.70 23.40 -17.70
N ILE A 379 -0.76 24.24 -16.66
CA ILE A 379 -0.86 25.69 -16.82
C ILE A 379 0.35 26.26 -17.55
N GLY A 380 1.56 25.77 -17.26
CA GLY A 380 2.79 26.16 -17.95
C GLY A 380 2.73 25.90 -19.45
N PHE A 381 2.27 24.71 -19.86
CA PHE A 381 2.07 24.38 -21.27
C PHE A 381 0.98 25.24 -21.92
N GLU A 382 -0.16 25.46 -21.26
CA GLU A 382 -1.24 26.31 -21.80
C GLU A 382 -0.80 27.78 -21.93
N CYS A 383 -0.12 28.33 -20.93
CA CYS A 383 0.47 29.67 -20.99
C CYS A 383 1.46 29.80 -22.14
N LEU A 384 2.30 28.78 -22.36
CA LEU A 384 3.25 28.74 -23.47
C LEU A 384 2.53 28.71 -24.83
N GLU A 385 1.51 27.86 -24.98
CA GLU A 385 0.72 27.79 -26.22
C GLU A 385 -0.05 29.10 -26.48
N ILE A 386 -0.65 29.71 -25.46
CA ILE A 386 -1.36 31.00 -25.58
C ILE A 386 -0.39 32.12 -25.94
N PHE A 387 0.78 32.18 -25.29
CA PHE A 387 1.80 33.20 -25.56
C PHE A 387 2.24 33.17 -27.02
N TYR A 388 2.61 32.00 -27.54
CA TYR A 388 3.01 31.86 -28.93
C TYR A 388 1.81 32.05 -29.88
N ARG A 389 0.60 31.62 -29.53
CA ARG A 389 -0.61 31.86 -30.35
C ARG A 389 -0.93 33.35 -30.50
N LYS A 390 -0.84 34.14 -29.42
CA LYS A 390 -1.06 35.60 -29.45
C LYS A 390 0.03 36.33 -30.22
N LYS A 391 1.29 35.94 -30.02
CA LYS A 391 2.45 36.52 -30.70
C LYS A 391 2.36 36.37 -32.23
N TRP A 392 1.84 35.23 -32.70
CA TRP A 392 1.64 34.93 -34.13
C TRP A 392 0.22 35.23 -34.63
N SER A 393 -0.60 35.96 -33.88
CA SER A 393 -1.89 36.42 -34.39
C SER A 393 -1.65 37.42 -35.54
N PRO A 394 -2.41 37.34 -36.66
CA PRO A 394 -2.19 38.17 -37.84
C PRO A 394 -2.28 39.68 -37.56
N PHE A 395 -2.90 40.08 -36.44
CA PHE A 395 -2.96 41.45 -35.97
C PHE A 395 -1.60 42.00 -35.49
N ASN A 396 -0.74 41.15 -34.94
CA ASN A 396 0.59 41.52 -34.42
C ASN A 396 1.72 41.38 -35.44
N VAL A 397 1.51 40.62 -36.53
CA VAL A 397 2.50 40.48 -37.61
C VAL A 397 2.48 41.71 -38.52
N LYS A 398 1.29 42.31 -38.75
CA LYS A 398 1.13 43.52 -39.58
C LYS A 398 1.77 44.79 -39.01
N THR A 399 2.12 44.84 -37.72
CA THR A 399 2.75 46.03 -37.10
C THR A 399 4.27 46.08 -37.21
N LYS A 400 4.92 45.02 -37.72
CA LYS A 400 6.39 44.99 -37.91
C LYS A 400 6.86 45.18 -39.36
N ASP A 401 5.98 45.01 -40.33
CA ASP A 401 6.32 45.23 -41.73
C ASP A 401 5.97 46.68 -42.10
N LYS A 402 6.97 47.57 -42.08
CA LYS A 402 6.86 48.82 -42.84
C LYS A 402 6.56 48.43 -44.29
N PRO A 403 5.59 49.07 -44.97
CA PRO A 403 5.33 48.75 -46.37
C PRO A 403 6.60 49.09 -47.16
N LEU A 404 7.29 48.05 -47.61
CA LEU A 404 8.27 48.15 -48.69
C LEU A 404 7.50 48.70 -49.88
N GLN A 405 7.83 49.92 -50.29
CA GLN A 405 7.42 50.41 -51.59
C GLN A 405 8.07 49.50 -52.64
N ILE A 406 7.29 48.59 -53.19
CA ILE A 406 7.68 47.80 -54.35
C ILE A 406 7.39 48.70 -55.56
N ASN A 407 8.44 49.37 -56.04
CA ASN A 407 8.46 49.82 -57.42
C ASN A 407 8.42 48.56 -58.29
N VAL A 408 7.33 48.43 -59.03
CA VAL A 408 7.13 47.37 -60.02
C VAL A 408 8.18 47.57 -61.11
N LEU A 409 9.22 46.74 -61.08
CA LEU A 409 9.96 46.39 -62.29
C LEU A 409 10.06 44.87 -62.38
N ASP A 410 9.59 44.44 -63.53
CA ASP A 410 9.41 43.10 -64.06
C ASP A 410 10.73 42.31 -64.09
N ASN A 411 10.78 41.14 -63.45
CA ASN A 411 11.34 39.91 -64.01
C ASN A 411 11.35 38.77 -62.99
N GLY A 412 11.08 37.57 -63.49
CA GLY A 412 10.91 36.34 -62.73
C GLY A 412 12.08 36.03 -61.80
N ASN A 413 11.77 35.95 -60.51
CA ASN A 413 12.28 34.97 -59.56
C ASN A 413 11.42 35.08 -58.30
N GLN A 414 10.59 34.07 -58.06
CA GLN A 414 9.76 33.99 -56.87
C GLN A 414 10.68 33.66 -55.67
N ALA A 415 11.36 34.68 -55.15
CA ALA A 415 12.07 34.59 -53.89
C ALA A 415 11.01 34.39 -52.80
N THR A 416 10.90 33.15 -52.33
CA THR A 416 10.21 32.85 -51.08
C THR A 416 10.99 33.54 -49.97
N SER A 417 10.48 34.68 -49.49
CA SER A 417 10.97 35.30 -48.27
C SER A 417 10.58 34.41 -47.08
N THR A 418 11.34 33.35 -46.86
CA THR A 418 11.35 32.66 -45.58
C THR A 418 11.84 33.65 -44.54
N ASP A 419 10.92 34.19 -43.75
CA ASP A 419 11.22 35.05 -42.60
C ASP A 419 12.16 34.31 -41.65
N ASN A 420 13.46 34.63 -41.71
CA ASN A 420 14.52 34.04 -40.90
C ASN A 420 14.31 34.24 -39.39
N ARG A 421 13.37 35.09 -38.93
CA ARG A 421 12.98 35.17 -37.50
C ARG A 421 12.01 34.08 -37.06
N SER A 422 11.21 33.53 -37.97
CA SER A 422 10.23 32.47 -37.66
C SER A 422 10.90 31.15 -37.25
N PHE A 423 12.06 30.84 -37.84
CA PHE A 423 12.80 29.60 -37.59
C PHE A 423 13.42 29.50 -36.17
N PRO A 424 14.20 30.47 -35.67
CA PRO A 424 14.80 30.39 -34.32
C PRO A 424 13.77 30.45 -33.19
N GLU A 425 12.64 31.15 -33.37
CA GLU A 425 11.60 31.23 -32.34
C GLU A 425 10.77 29.95 -32.21
N ASN A 426 10.53 29.23 -33.32
CA ASN A 426 9.92 27.90 -33.29
C ASN A 426 10.84 26.88 -32.59
N ILE A 427 12.15 26.97 -32.81
CA ILE A 427 13.14 26.15 -32.08
C ILE A 427 13.08 26.43 -30.57
N LEU A 428 12.96 27.69 -30.17
CA LEU A 428 12.84 28.06 -28.76
C LEU A 428 11.56 27.50 -28.12
N LYS A 429 10.40 27.62 -28.79
CA LYS A 429 9.13 27.05 -28.31
C LYS A 429 9.25 25.54 -28.06
N GLU A 430 9.79 24.82 -29.04
CA GLU A 430 9.95 23.36 -28.96
C GLU A 430 10.96 22.95 -27.89
N ARG A 431 12.04 23.72 -27.68
CA ARG A 431 12.97 23.51 -26.55
C ARG A 431 12.29 23.73 -25.20
N LEU A 432 11.50 24.79 -25.04
CA LEU A 432 10.76 25.06 -23.81
C LEU A 432 9.76 23.95 -23.49
N LYS A 433 9.03 23.45 -24.50
CA LYS A 433 8.12 22.30 -24.36
C LYS A 433 8.87 21.04 -23.93
N ALA A 434 10.02 20.76 -24.55
CA ALA A 434 10.85 19.62 -24.19
C ALA A 434 11.38 19.72 -22.75
N LEU A 435 11.79 20.92 -22.31
CA LEU A 435 12.24 21.16 -20.92
C LEU A 435 11.10 20.96 -19.91
N LEU A 436 9.90 21.47 -20.20
CA LEU A 436 8.72 21.25 -19.35
C LEU A 436 8.35 19.76 -19.25
N LEU A 437 8.40 19.04 -20.38
CA LEU A 437 8.15 17.60 -20.41
C LEU A 437 9.22 16.81 -19.65
N ALA A 438 10.50 17.18 -19.78
CA ALA A 438 11.58 16.56 -19.03
C ALA A 438 11.44 16.80 -17.52
N PHE A 439 11.10 18.03 -17.12
CA PHE A 439 10.80 18.36 -15.73
C PHE A 439 9.63 17.54 -15.18
N HIS A 440 8.53 17.43 -15.94
CA HIS A 440 7.41 16.54 -15.60
C HIS A 440 7.87 15.11 -15.34
N ILE A 441 8.60 14.51 -16.28
CA ILE A 441 9.05 13.12 -16.19
C ILE A 441 9.95 12.92 -14.96
N LEU A 442 10.90 13.83 -14.72
CA LEU A 442 11.81 13.75 -13.57
C LEU A 442 11.07 13.84 -12.24
N VAL A 443 10.14 14.79 -12.12
CA VAL A 443 9.36 14.96 -10.88
C VAL A 443 8.40 13.79 -10.66
N ALA A 444 7.66 13.39 -11.70
CA ALA A 444 6.75 12.26 -11.64
C ALA A 444 7.48 10.96 -11.26
N LEU A 445 8.66 10.72 -11.84
CA LEU A 445 9.51 9.59 -11.49
C LEU A 445 10.01 9.67 -10.03
N GLY A 446 10.54 10.81 -9.61
CA GLY A 446 11.04 11.01 -8.24
C GLY A 446 9.96 10.81 -7.17
N LEU A 447 8.78 11.40 -7.37
CA LEU A 447 7.65 11.24 -6.45
C LEU A 447 7.08 9.81 -6.47
N SER A 448 7.04 9.16 -7.63
CA SER A 448 6.65 7.75 -7.74
C SER A 448 7.65 6.83 -7.00
N LEU A 449 8.95 7.05 -7.15
CA LEU A 449 9.97 6.30 -6.42
C LEU A 449 9.85 6.49 -4.91
N MET A 450 9.63 7.73 -4.46
CA MET A 450 9.44 8.03 -3.05
C MET A 450 8.20 7.34 -2.48
N LEU A 451 7.09 7.33 -3.20
CA LEU A 451 5.87 6.66 -2.76
C LEU A 451 5.99 5.12 -2.85
N ALA A 452 6.72 4.58 -3.83
CA ALA A 452 7.06 3.15 -3.89
C ALA A 452 7.93 2.72 -2.70
N TYR A 453 8.92 3.54 -2.32
CA TYR A 453 9.73 3.30 -1.14
C TYR A 453 8.88 3.29 0.13
N ASN A 454 7.94 4.21 0.27
CA ASN A 454 6.99 4.21 1.39
C ASN A 454 6.16 2.92 1.42
N ILE A 455 5.57 2.51 0.30
CA ILE A 455 4.80 1.25 0.20
C ILE A 455 5.67 0.04 0.58
N TRP A 456 6.94 0.04 0.20
CA TRP A 456 7.86 -1.06 0.50
C TRP A 456 8.26 -1.15 1.97
N GLN A 457 8.37 -0.01 2.67
CA GLN A 457 8.81 0.04 4.08
C GLN A 457 7.69 -0.17 5.09
N THR A 458 6.43 0.12 4.74
CA THR A 458 5.33 0.25 5.71
C THR A 458 4.38 -0.94 5.76
N SER A 459 4.79 -2.10 5.26
CA SER A 459 3.93 -3.31 5.27
C SER A 459 4.72 -4.50 5.73
#